data_AF-A0A4P9A2Y5-F1
#
_entry.id   AF-A0A4P9A2Y5-F1
#
_cell.length_a   1.000
_cell.length_b   1.000
_cell.length_c   1.000
_cell.angle_alpha   90.00
_cell.angle_beta   90.00
_cell.angle_gamma   90.00
#
_symmetry.space_group_name_H-M   'P 1'
#
loop_
_entity.id
_entity.type
_entity.pdbx_description
1 polymer ?
#
loop_
_entity_poly.entity_id
_entity_poly.type
_entity_poly.pdbx_seq_one_letter_code
_entity_poly.pdbx_strand_id
1 'polypeptide(L)'
;MENLTNSTHSDQEASRVIARPDQTLPIDTIDPKKTTFRINVKPFFSEKATEYSMRIGSVGDIQVLPQDDKNATSEETIVGVTLLAGDTGNHQPLLDRAGKKSSIFDMSEATGCTSASMSVTAEPGDTKYPNFSEVITGVEIPGVADENPVELAERKQAVESFMRAVGEVAARGLLGPFPELQEGFTLTVKPGETHRPEGEFHDTITVDSPDTAGKS
;
A
#
# COMPACT_ATOMS: atom_id res chain seq x y z
N MET A 1 22.52 -3.91 -69.28
CA MET A 1 22.93 -4.02 -67.87
C MET A 1 21.74 -4.54 -67.09
N GLU A 2 21.96 -5.57 -66.26
CA GLU A 2 21.33 -5.84 -64.96
C GLU A 2 19.79 -5.71 -64.84
N ASN A 3 19.04 -6.81 -64.67
CA ASN A 3 18.80 -7.61 -63.43
C ASN A 3 17.50 -7.17 -62.73
N LEU A 4 16.54 -8.09 -62.50
CA LEU A 4 16.25 -8.78 -61.21
C LEU A 4 15.95 -7.79 -60.05
N THR A 5 14.90 -7.92 -59.22
CA THR A 5 13.86 -8.97 -59.07
C THR A 5 12.67 -8.45 -58.26
N ASN A 6 11.58 -9.23 -58.21
CA ASN A 6 10.47 -9.10 -57.26
C ASN A 6 10.91 -8.76 -55.82
N SER A 7 10.05 -8.03 -55.10
CA SER A 7 9.71 -8.47 -53.74
C SER A 7 8.27 -8.12 -53.41
N THR A 8 7.49 -9.16 -53.12
CA THR A 8 6.18 -9.08 -52.48
C THR A 8 6.34 -8.39 -51.12
N HIS A 9 5.55 -7.36 -50.82
CA HIS A 9 5.39 -6.93 -49.44
C HIS A 9 4.05 -7.44 -48.91
N SER A 10 4.20 -8.39 -47.98
CA SER A 10 3.16 -9.22 -47.41
C SER A 10 2.11 -8.40 -46.67
N ASP A 11 0.87 -8.84 -46.77
CA ASP A 11 -0.14 -8.61 -45.73
C ASP A 11 0.38 -9.18 -44.40
N GLN A 12 1.08 -8.39 -43.59
CA GLN A 12 1.45 -8.79 -42.22
C GLN A 12 1.99 -7.64 -41.33
N GLU A 13 1.16 -6.63 -41.03
CA GLU A 13 1.38 -5.83 -39.80
C GLU A 13 0.10 -5.21 -39.18
N ALA A 14 -1.08 -5.69 -39.60
CA ALA A 14 -2.38 -5.19 -39.12
C ALA A 14 -3.16 -6.23 -38.27
N SER A 15 -2.49 -6.91 -37.32
CA SER A 15 -3.17 -7.65 -36.24
C SER A 15 -2.22 -8.27 -35.21
N ARG A 16 -2.52 -8.05 -33.92
CA ARG A 16 -2.02 -8.79 -32.72
C ARG A 16 -0.52 -8.56 -32.42
N VAL A 17 0.02 -8.63 -31.20
CA VAL A 17 -0.49 -8.97 -29.84
C VAL A 17 0.47 -8.33 -28.81
N ILE A 18 0.14 -7.91 -27.57
CA ILE A 18 -1.10 -7.80 -26.77
C ILE A 18 -1.07 -6.43 -26.05
N ALA A 19 -2.19 -5.91 -25.56
CA ALA A 19 -2.18 -5.19 -24.28
C ALA A 19 -2.04 -6.24 -23.18
N ARG A 20 -0.92 -6.28 -22.44
CA ARG A 20 -0.75 -7.27 -21.37
C ARG A 20 -1.90 -7.10 -20.36
N PRO A 21 -2.63 -8.16 -20.01
CA PRO A 21 -3.68 -8.07 -19.01
C PRO A 21 -3.08 -7.69 -17.66
N ASP A 22 -3.89 -7.06 -16.82
CA ASP A 22 -3.61 -6.56 -15.48
C ASP A 22 -2.74 -7.51 -14.62
N GLN A 23 -1.42 -7.38 -14.74
CA GLN A 23 -0.46 -8.03 -13.84
C GLN A 23 -0.14 -7.10 -12.67
N THR A 24 -1.17 -6.77 -11.88
CA THR A 24 -0.98 -6.40 -10.48
C THR A 24 -0.16 -7.52 -9.83
N LEU A 25 1.01 -7.19 -9.30
CA LEU A 25 1.87 -8.19 -8.66
C LEU A 25 1.27 -8.60 -7.30
N PRO A 26 1.27 -9.91 -6.96
CA PRO A 26 0.93 -10.36 -5.63
C PRO A 26 1.87 -9.74 -4.58
N ILE A 27 1.33 -9.25 -3.45
CA ILE A 27 2.11 -8.42 -2.52
C ILE A 27 3.21 -9.18 -1.78
N ASP A 28 3.08 -10.51 -1.68
CA ASP A 28 4.11 -11.44 -1.21
C ASP A 28 5.31 -11.55 -2.17
N THR A 29 5.17 -11.10 -3.42
CA THR A 29 6.26 -11.01 -4.40
C THR A 29 6.90 -9.63 -4.50
N ILE A 30 6.34 -8.61 -3.83
CA ILE A 30 6.82 -7.22 -3.90
C ILE A 30 7.89 -6.99 -2.81
N ASP A 31 9.14 -6.77 -3.22
CA ASP A 31 10.20 -6.31 -2.32
C ASP A 31 9.96 -4.83 -1.94
N PRO A 32 9.62 -4.51 -0.67
CA PRO A 32 9.31 -3.14 -0.28
C PRO A 32 10.53 -2.21 -0.42
N LYS A 33 11.75 -2.74 -0.38
CA LYS A 33 12.98 -1.95 -0.52
C LYS A 33 13.22 -1.46 -1.95
N LYS A 34 12.56 -2.09 -2.93
CA LYS A 34 12.57 -1.74 -4.36
C LYS A 34 11.29 -1.05 -4.84
N THR A 35 10.42 -0.67 -3.91
CA THR A 35 9.09 -0.13 -4.20
C THR A 35 9.05 1.37 -3.95
N THR A 36 8.48 2.13 -4.89
CA THR A 36 8.00 3.50 -4.63
C THR A 36 6.60 3.41 -4.04
N PHE A 37 6.40 3.99 -2.85
CA PHE A 37 5.07 4.16 -2.27
C PHE A 37 4.53 5.56 -2.57
N ARG A 38 3.30 5.63 -3.08
CA ARG A 38 2.52 6.86 -3.29
C ARG A 38 1.33 6.88 -2.34
N ILE A 39 1.48 7.61 -1.23
CA ILE A 39 0.49 7.68 -0.16
C ILE A 39 -0.39 8.90 -0.41
N ASN A 40 -1.63 8.67 -0.84
CA ASN A 40 -2.65 9.69 -1.04
C ASN A 40 -3.39 9.92 0.27
N VAL A 41 -3.04 11.02 0.95
CA VAL A 41 -3.56 11.41 2.27
C VAL A 41 -4.82 12.23 2.08
N LYS A 42 -5.96 11.71 2.55
CA LYS A 42 -7.28 12.34 2.46
C LYS A 42 -7.71 12.90 3.83
N PRO A 43 -8.04 14.20 3.92
CA PRO A 43 -8.31 14.87 5.19
C PRO A 43 -9.73 14.60 5.70
N PHE A 44 -9.83 14.22 6.97
CA PHE A 44 -11.09 14.07 7.72
C PHE A 44 -10.96 14.64 9.13
N PHE A 45 -10.06 15.61 9.33
CA PHE A 45 -9.84 16.31 10.60
C PHE A 45 -11.09 17.05 11.09
N SER A 46 -11.20 17.20 12.40
CA SER A 46 -12.26 17.99 13.04
C SER A 46 -11.97 19.49 12.96
N GLU A 47 -13.00 20.32 13.05
CA GLU A 47 -12.85 21.79 13.14
C GLU A 47 -12.06 22.26 14.37
N LYS A 48 -11.85 21.37 15.35
CA LYS A 48 -11.09 21.63 16.58
C LYS A 48 -9.66 21.09 16.51
N ALA A 49 -9.29 20.39 15.43
CA ALA A 49 -7.96 19.84 15.27
C ALA A 49 -6.92 20.98 15.17
N THR A 50 -5.78 20.74 15.79
CA THR A 50 -4.61 21.61 15.82
C THR A 50 -3.36 20.80 15.45
N GLU A 51 -2.25 21.48 15.19
CA GLU A 51 -0.96 20.83 14.89
C GLU A 51 -0.49 19.84 15.97
N TYR A 52 -0.89 20.09 17.23
CA TYR A 52 -0.64 19.28 18.42
C TYR A 52 -1.71 18.22 18.71
N SER A 53 -2.73 18.07 17.87
CA SER A 53 -3.75 17.04 18.07
C SER A 53 -3.18 15.66 17.72
N MET A 54 -3.42 14.67 18.57
CA MET A 54 -3.09 13.27 18.28
C MET A 54 -3.80 12.85 16.99
N ARG A 55 -3.01 12.31 16.06
CA ARG A 55 -3.41 12.02 14.69
C ARG A 55 -3.75 10.55 14.58
N ILE A 56 -4.86 10.24 13.92
CA ILE A 56 -5.28 8.89 13.62
C ILE A 56 -5.48 8.74 12.12
N GLY A 57 -5.18 7.55 11.62
CA GLY A 57 -5.34 7.19 10.23
C GLY A 57 -5.89 5.80 10.06
N SER A 58 -6.55 5.58 8.94
CA SER A 58 -6.95 4.26 8.47
C SER A 58 -6.58 4.15 7.00
N VAL A 59 -5.86 3.10 6.62
CA VAL A 59 -5.67 2.79 5.20
C VAL A 59 -7.01 2.26 4.69
N GLY A 60 -7.53 2.90 3.63
CA GLY A 60 -8.82 2.56 3.05
C GLY A 60 -8.74 1.84 1.71
N ASP A 61 -7.53 1.66 1.17
CA ASP A 61 -7.21 1.01 -0.11
C ASP A 61 -5.68 0.86 -0.32
N ILE A 62 -5.24 -0.22 -0.98
CA ILE A 62 -3.85 -0.47 -1.43
C ILE A 62 -3.90 -1.04 -2.85
N GLN A 63 -3.19 -0.41 -3.79
CA GLN A 63 -3.15 -0.82 -5.19
C GLN A 63 -1.71 -0.88 -5.72
N VAL A 64 -1.39 -1.88 -6.55
CA VAL A 64 -0.16 -1.85 -7.37
C VAL A 64 -0.48 -1.09 -8.65
N LEU A 65 0.19 0.03 -8.87
CA LEU A 65 -0.07 0.93 -10.00
C LEU A 65 0.74 0.52 -11.24
N PRO A 66 0.20 0.69 -12.46
CA PRO A 66 0.95 0.42 -13.69
C PRO A 66 2.15 1.36 -13.84
N GLN A 67 3.23 0.85 -14.46
CA GLN A 67 4.38 1.67 -14.87
C GLN A 67 4.02 2.49 -16.12
N ASP A 68 3.43 3.68 -15.93
CA ASP A 68 3.12 4.60 -17.03
C ASP A 68 4.33 5.42 -17.52
N ASP A 69 5.46 5.40 -16.80
CA ASP A 69 6.60 6.26 -17.07
C ASP A 69 7.64 5.62 -18.01
N LYS A 70 7.84 6.22 -19.19
CA LYS A 70 8.87 5.80 -20.17
C LYS A 70 10.31 5.99 -19.67
N ASN A 71 10.49 6.63 -18.52
CA ASN A 71 11.77 6.83 -17.84
C ASN A 71 11.93 5.96 -16.57
N ALA A 72 10.93 5.15 -16.19
CA ALA A 72 11.12 4.18 -15.12
C ALA A 72 12.15 3.13 -15.57
N THR A 73 13.21 2.94 -14.78
CA THR A 73 14.01 1.72 -14.89
C THR A 73 13.09 0.53 -14.65
N SER A 74 13.12 -0.47 -15.53
CA SER A 74 12.09 -1.51 -15.71
C SER A 74 11.87 -2.50 -14.55
N GLU A 75 12.29 -2.15 -13.34
CA GLU A 75 12.25 -2.96 -12.12
C GLU A 75 11.54 -2.26 -10.95
N GLU A 76 11.16 -0.97 -11.06
CA GLU A 76 10.56 -0.21 -9.95
C GLU A 76 9.05 -0.44 -9.83
N THR A 77 8.61 -1.13 -8.77
CA THR A 77 7.17 -1.30 -8.49
C THR A 77 6.62 -0.03 -7.82
N ILE A 78 5.44 0.43 -8.25
CA ILE A 78 4.75 1.57 -7.63
C ILE A 78 3.52 1.06 -6.89
N VAL A 79 3.42 1.37 -5.59
CA VAL A 79 2.27 1.02 -4.75
C VAL A 79 1.54 2.29 -4.33
N GLY A 80 0.28 2.42 -4.73
CA GLY A 80 -0.64 3.44 -4.25
C GLY A 80 -1.29 3.02 -2.93
N VAL A 81 -1.32 3.92 -1.95
CA VAL A 81 -1.95 3.71 -0.64
C VAL A 81 -2.92 4.87 -0.39
N THR A 82 -4.20 4.60 -0.11
CA THR A 82 -5.14 5.65 0.32
C THR A 82 -5.16 5.69 1.85
N LEU A 83 -4.64 6.77 2.43
CA LEU A 83 -4.66 7.03 3.86
C LEU A 83 -5.77 8.03 4.20
N LEU A 84 -6.78 7.60 4.96
CA LEU A 84 -7.78 8.49 5.56
C LEU A 84 -7.15 9.06 6.83
N ALA A 85 -6.92 10.37 6.92
CA ALA A 85 -6.24 11.01 8.05
C ALA A 85 -7.18 11.93 8.85
N GLY A 86 -7.04 11.93 10.18
CA GLY A 86 -7.80 12.79 11.07
C GLY A 86 -7.24 12.80 12.49
N ASP A 87 -8.09 13.15 13.45
CA ASP A 87 -7.76 13.41 14.85
C ASP A 87 -8.74 12.73 15.82
N THR A 88 -8.39 12.63 17.09
CA THR A 88 -9.30 12.20 18.18
C THR A 88 -10.04 13.35 18.87
N GLY A 89 -9.96 14.59 18.36
CA GLY A 89 -10.54 15.79 18.99
C GLY A 89 -12.06 15.93 18.85
N ASN A 90 -12.74 15.00 18.17
CA ASN A 90 -14.18 14.96 18.01
C ASN A 90 -14.77 13.64 18.51
N HIS A 91 -16.02 13.67 18.99
CA HIS A 91 -16.78 12.48 19.37
C HIS A 91 -17.25 11.64 18.17
N GLN A 92 -17.16 12.16 16.95
CA GLN A 92 -17.45 11.41 15.73
C GLN A 92 -16.22 10.59 15.26
N PRO A 93 -16.33 9.26 15.11
CA PRO A 93 -15.28 8.40 14.59
C PRO A 93 -14.70 8.87 13.25
N LEU A 94 -13.43 8.52 12.98
CA LEU A 94 -12.76 8.80 11.69
C LEU A 94 -13.50 8.15 10.51
N LEU A 95 -13.89 6.88 10.65
CA LEU A 95 -14.57 6.14 9.58
C LEU A 95 -15.95 6.76 9.23
N ASP A 96 -16.71 7.19 10.24
CA ASP A 96 -17.98 7.90 10.05
C ASP A 96 -17.79 9.22 9.29
N ARG A 97 -16.75 9.99 9.64
CA ARG A 97 -16.38 11.22 8.90
C ARG A 97 -15.97 10.92 7.46
N ALA A 98 -15.31 9.79 7.23
CA ALA A 98 -14.93 9.31 5.89
C ALA A 98 -16.06 8.60 5.12
N GLY A 99 -17.27 8.47 5.68
CA GLY A 99 -18.38 7.74 5.08
C GLY A 99 -18.14 6.22 4.94
N LYS A 100 -17.18 5.67 5.69
CA LYS A 100 -16.78 4.25 5.68
C LYS A 100 -17.48 3.49 6.80
N LYS A 101 -17.97 2.28 6.49
CA LYS A 101 -18.66 1.40 7.44
C LYS A 101 -17.72 0.46 8.23
N SER A 102 -16.48 0.32 7.77
CA SER A 102 -15.48 -0.61 8.31
C SER A 102 -14.07 -0.08 8.05
N SER A 103 -13.12 -0.47 8.90
CA SER A 103 -11.67 -0.35 8.67
C SER A 103 -11.10 -1.50 7.84
N ILE A 104 -11.88 -2.57 7.65
CA ILE A 104 -11.57 -3.65 6.71
C ILE A 104 -11.94 -3.19 5.31
N PHE A 105 -11.02 -3.36 4.37
CA PHE A 105 -11.21 -3.13 2.95
C PHE A 105 -10.84 -4.40 2.17
N ASP A 106 -11.60 -4.65 1.09
CA ASP A 106 -11.34 -5.77 0.19
C ASP A 106 -10.06 -5.48 -0.61
N MET A 107 -9.21 -6.49 -0.76
CA MET A 107 -8.02 -6.44 -1.61
C MET A 107 -8.36 -7.02 -2.98
N SER A 108 -7.78 -6.50 -4.06
CA SER A 108 -7.94 -7.09 -5.39
C SER A 108 -7.35 -8.50 -5.40
N GLU A 109 -8.04 -9.50 -5.97
CA GLU A 109 -7.58 -10.90 -6.02
C GLU A 109 -6.14 -11.03 -6.56
N ALA A 110 -5.77 -10.18 -7.52
CA ALA A 110 -4.43 -10.15 -8.12
C ALA A 110 -3.31 -9.71 -7.15
N THR A 111 -3.65 -9.11 -6.01
CA THR A 111 -2.69 -8.81 -4.93
C THR A 111 -2.33 -10.04 -4.08
N GLY A 112 -3.00 -11.18 -4.26
CA GLY A 112 -2.77 -12.37 -3.42
C GLY A 112 -3.31 -12.23 -1.99
N CYS A 113 -4.13 -11.21 -1.71
CA CYS A 113 -4.87 -11.03 -0.46
C CYS A 113 -6.37 -10.97 -0.74
N THR A 114 -7.17 -11.31 0.27
CA THR A 114 -8.64 -11.23 0.20
C THR A 114 -9.16 -9.97 0.86
N SER A 115 -8.71 -9.70 2.09
CA SER A 115 -9.08 -8.51 2.85
C SER A 115 -7.90 -8.00 3.69
N ALA A 116 -7.91 -6.71 3.99
CA ALA A 116 -6.93 -6.09 4.87
C ALA A 116 -7.59 -5.02 5.76
N SER A 117 -6.97 -4.72 6.88
CA SER A 117 -7.28 -3.57 7.72
C SER A 117 -5.98 -3.01 8.28
N MET A 118 -5.84 -1.68 8.28
CA MET A 118 -4.71 -1.01 8.91
C MET A 118 -5.18 0.28 9.58
N SER A 119 -4.88 0.39 10.87
CA SER A 119 -5.08 1.58 11.68
C SER A 119 -3.72 2.12 12.11
N VAL A 120 -3.58 3.44 12.09
CA VAL A 120 -2.32 4.12 12.44
C VAL A 120 -2.63 5.22 13.44
N THR A 121 -1.88 5.30 14.53
CA THR A 121 -1.85 6.44 15.45
C THR A 121 -0.51 7.13 15.29
N ALA A 122 -0.47 8.46 15.32
CA ALA A 122 0.76 9.24 15.29
C ALA A 122 0.63 10.51 16.14
N GLU A 123 1.66 10.83 16.89
CA GLU A 123 1.78 12.07 17.66
C GLU A 123 3.09 12.77 17.28
N PRO A 124 3.04 14.02 16.78
CA PRO A 124 4.24 14.78 16.48
C PRO A 124 4.97 15.14 17.77
N GLY A 125 6.28 14.92 17.79
CA GLY A 125 7.15 15.26 18.91
C GLY A 125 7.53 16.75 18.95
N ASP A 126 8.32 17.10 19.96
CA ASP A 126 8.95 18.40 20.12
C ASP A 126 10.47 18.25 20.44
N THR A 127 11.09 19.29 20.99
CA THR A 127 12.53 19.25 21.33
C THR A 127 12.85 18.40 22.57
N LYS A 128 11.84 17.91 23.29
CA LYS A 128 11.93 17.17 24.54
C LYS A 128 11.37 15.75 24.43
N TYR A 129 10.36 15.55 23.59
CA TYR A 129 9.71 14.27 23.34
C TYR A 129 9.82 13.90 21.86
N PRO A 130 10.33 12.70 21.49
CA PRO A 130 10.35 12.27 20.09
C PRO A 130 8.92 12.10 19.55
N ASN A 131 8.77 12.00 18.23
CA ASN A 131 7.48 11.58 17.69
C ASN A 131 7.10 10.19 18.22
N PHE A 132 5.82 9.92 18.32
CA PHE A 132 5.27 8.60 18.58
C PHE A 132 4.44 8.13 17.38
N SER A 133 4.45 6.83 17.13
CA SER A 133 3.59 6.21 16.13
C SER A 133 3.30 4.75 16.46
N GLU A 134 2.09 4.30 16.13
CA GLU A 134 1.66 2.91 16.29
C GLU A 134 0.87 2.46 15.07
N VAL A 135 1.15 1.26 14.58
CA VAL A 135 0.45 0.63 13.44
C VAL A 135 -0.15 -0.70 13.90
N ILE A 136 -1.43 -0.89 13.66
CA ILE A 136 -2.12 -2.16 13.89
C ILE A 136 -2.71 -2.62 12.56
N THR A 137 -2.27 -3.81 12.11
CA THR A 137 -2.62 -4.37 10.80
C THR A 137 -3.12 -5.80 10.94
N GLY A 138 -4.24 -6.11 10.29
CA GLY A 138 -4.73 -7.47 10.08
C GLY A 138 -4.93 -7.73 8.58
N VAL A 139 -4.43 -8.85 8.08
CA VAL A 139 -4.54 -9.23 6.66
C VAL A 139 -4.97 -10.68 6.53
N GLU A 140 -5.88 -10.93 5.60
CA GLU A 140 -6.33 -12.27 5.23
C GLU A 140 -5.78 -12.65 3.86
N ILE A 141 -4.96 -13.70 3.81
CA ILE A 141 -4.44 -14.29 2.58
C ILE A 141 -5.24 -15.56 2.24
N PRO A 142 -5.47 -15.88 0.96
CA PRO A 142 -6.15 -17.11 0.59
C PRO A 142 -5.28 -18.33 0.94
N GLY A 143 -5.92 -19.40 1.40
CA GLY A 143 -5.26 -20.70 1.55
C GLY A 143 -4.99 -21.33 0.18
N VAL A 144 -3.80 -21.89 -0.02
CA VAL A 144 -3.42 -22.59 -1.25
C VAL A 144 -3.52 -24.11 -1.04
N ALA A 145 -4.03 -24.82 -2.04
CA ALA A 145 -4.16 -26.28 -1.98
C ALA A 145 -2.78 -26.95 -2.08
N ASP A 146 -2.54 -27.95 -1.23
CA ASP A 146 -1.27 -28.69 -1.12
C ASP A 146 -0.02 -27.82 -0.81
N GLU A 147 -0.21 -26.55 -0.43
CA GLU A 147 0.86 -25.65 0.02
C GLU A 147 1.52 -26.21 1.29
N ASN A 148 2.85 -26.32 1.27
CA ASN A 148 3.55 -26.90 2.40
C ASN A 148 3.77 -25.85 3.51
N PRO A 149 3.96 -26.26 4.79
CA PRO A 149 4.05 -25.32 5.91
C PRO A 149 5.21 -24.32 5.83
N VAL A 150 6.27 -24.60 5.04
CA VAL A 150 7.39 -23.67 4.84
C VAL A 150 7.01 -22.59 3.84
N GLU A 151 6.40 -22.97 2.71
CA GLU A 151 5.88 -22.02 1.70
C GLU A 151 4.85 -21.07 2.31
N LEU A 152 3.90 -21.59 3.10
CA LEU A 152 2.93 -20.75 3.82
C LEU A 152 3.60 -19.79 4.81
N ALA A 153 4.65 -20.21 5.52
CA ALA A 153 5.38 -19.36 6.45
C ALA A 153 6.16 -18.26 5.73
N GLU A 154 6.83 -18.58 4.62
CA GLU A 154 7.53 -17.62 3.76
C GLU A 154 6.55 -16.59 3.16
N ARG A 155 5.40 -17.05 2.66
CA ARG A 155 4.33 -16.18 2.13
C ARG A 155 3.77 -15.25 3.19
N LYS A 156 3.48 -15.74 4.40
CA LYS A 156 3.07 -14.90 5.54
C LYS A 156 4.13 -13.86 5.90
N GLN A 157 5.40 -14.27 5.99
CA GLN A 157 6.52 -13.35 6.29
C GLN A 157 6.70 -12.26 5.22
N ALA A 158 6.49 -12.58 3.94
CA ALA A 158 6.53 -11.61 2.85
C ALA A 158 5.39 -10.58 2.96
N VAL A 159 4.15 -11.05 3.22
CA VAL A 159 2.98 -10.18 3.46
C VAL A 159 3.17 -9.29 4.69
N GLU A 160 3.68 -9.84 5.80
CA GLU A 160 4.04 -9.06 6.99
C GLU A 160 5.07 -7.97 6.67
N SER A 161 6.09 -8.29 5.88
CA SER A 161 7.16 -7.35 5.49
C SER A 161 6.62 -6.23 4.61
N PHE A 162 5.75 -6.54 3.64
CA PHE A 162 5.09 -5.55 2.79
C PHE A 162 4.17 -4.63 3.61
N MET A 163 3.33 -5.21 4.46
CA MET A 163 2.37 -4.48 5.27
C MET A 163 3.04 -3.60 6.34
N ARG A 164 4.19 -4.04 6.86
CA ARG A 164 5.05 -3.21 7.72
C ARG A 164 5.51 -1.95 7.00
N ALA A 165 6.01 -2.08 5.77
CA ALA A 165 6.46 -0.93 4.97
C ALA A 165 5.30 0.02 4.66
N VAL A 166 4.11 -0.49 4.32
CA VAL A 166 2.89 0.33 4.15
C VAL A 166 2.55 1.08 5.44
N GLY A 167 2.67 0.42 6.60
CA GLY A 167 2.49 1.03 7.92
C GLY A 167 3.49 2.15 8.23
N GLU A 168 4.78 1.92 7.97
CA GLU A 168 5.84 2.93 8.15
C GLU A 168 5.60 4.17 7.29
N VAL A 169 5.23 4.01 6.01
CA VAL A 169 4.94 5.16 5.14
C VAL A 169 3.61 5.84 5.44
N ALA A 170 2.61 5.11 5.95
CA ALA A 170 1.36 5.69 6.42
C ALA A 170 1.58 6.53 7.70
N ALA A 171 2.38 6.03 8.65
CA ALA A 171 2.78 6.78 9.85
C ALA A 171 3.57 8.05 9.49
N ARG A 172 4.50 7.97 8.54
CA ARG A 172 5.18 9.16 7.96
C ARG A 172 4.21 10.15 7.34
N GLY A 173 3.20 9.66 6.61
CA GLY A 173 2.12 10.49 6.08
C GLY A 173 1.39 11.26 7.17
N LEU A 174 1.00 10.60 8.27
CA LEU A 174 0.39 11.25 9.43
C LEU A 174 1.33 12.21 10.18
N LEU A 175 2.64 12.00 10.16
CA LEU A 175 3.62 12.89 10.81
C LEU A 175 3.99 14.13 9.95
N GLY A 176 3.40 14.28 8.76
CA GLY A 176 3.61 15.45 7.90
C GLY A 176 3.15 16.80 8.50
N PRO A 177 3.39 17.92 7.79
CA PRO A 177 2.96 19.25 8.24
C PRO A 177 1.43 19.32 8.41
N PHE A 178 0.97 19.91 9.52
CA PHE A 178 -0.47 19.96 9.81
C PHE A 178 -1.32 20.68 8.74
N PRO A 179 -0.90 21.81 8.14
CA PRO A 179 -1.65 22.42 7.05
C PRO A 179 -1.85 21.50 5.84
N GLU A 180 -0.80 20.78 5.42
CA GLU A 180 -0.87 19.81 4.32
C GLU A 180 -1.80 18.64 4.67
N LEU A 181 -1.80 18.19 5.93
CA LEU A 181 -2.72 17.18 6.44
C LEU A 181 -4.18 17.63 6.46
N GLN A 182 -4.47 18.92 6.59
CA GLN A 182 -5.84 19.46 6.54
C GLN A 182 -6.34 19.64 5.09
N GLU A 183 -5.46 19.95 4.16
CA GLU A 183 -5.80 20.09 2.73
C GLU A 183 -5.83 18.74 1.99
N GLY A 184 -5.04 17.77 2.46
CA GLY A 184 -4.77 16.51 1.76
C GLY A 184 -3.61 16.65 0.77
N PHE A 185 -2.78 15.62 0.68
CA PHE A 185 -1.57 15.65 -0.14
C PHE A 185 -1.17 14.26 -0.61
N THR A 186 -0.20 14.17 -1.53
CA THR A 186 0.41 12.89 -1.93
C THR A 186 1.86 12.86 -1.50
N LEU A 187 2.19 12.01 -0.53
CA LEU A 187 3.56 11.68 -0.18
C LEU A 187 4.09 10.63 -1.16
N THR A 188 5.29 10.86 -1.72
CA THR A 188 6.01 9.85 -2.50
C THR A 188 7.26 9.45 -1.73
N VAL A 189 7.44 8.16 -1.46
CA VAL A 189 8.61 7.58 -0.80
C VAL A 189 9.26 6.62 -1.77
N LYS A 190 10.50 6.86 -2.17
CA LYS A 190 11.21 6.05 -3.17
C LYS A 190 11.86 4.79 -2.56
N PRO A 191 12.29 3.82 -3.40
CA PRO A 191 13.18 2.74 -3.00
C PRO A 191 14.36 3.23 -2.16
N GLY A 192 14.58 2.62 -1.01
CA GLY A 192 15.63 3.00 -0.06
C GLY A 192 15.36 4.27 0.76
N GLU A 193 14.28 5.03 0.50
CA GLU A 193 13.84 6.11 1.39
C GLU A 193 12.89 5.60 2.49
N THR A 194 12.31 4.40 2.31
CA THR A 194 11.55 3.64 3.31
C THR A 194 12.43 3.27 4.50
N HIS A 195 12.40 4.12 5.53
CA HIS A 195 12.90 3.80 6.85
C HIS A 195 11.73 3.94 7.83
N ARG A 196 11.88 3.37 9.02
CA ARG A 196 11.00 3.65 10.17
C ARG A 196 10.77 5.16 10.35
N PRO A 197 9.59 5.59 10.82
CA PRO A 197 9.40 6.97 11.29
C PRO A 197 10.46 7.35 12.34
N GLU A 198 10.84 8.63 12.38
CA GLU A 198 11.74 9.13 13.43
C GLU A 198 11.01 9.14 14.78
N GLY A 199 11.64 8.60 15.82
CA GLY A 199 11.09 8.54 17.18
C GLY A 199 10.67 7.13 17.60
N GLU A 200 9.64 7.05 18.44
CA GLU A 200 9.02 5.80 18.86
C GLU A 200 8.03 5.32 17.79
N PHE A 201 8.13 4.04 17.41
CA PHE A 201 7.25 3.41 16.43
C PHE A 201 6.96 1.98 16.87
N HIS A 202 5.70 1.61 16.96
CA HIS A 202 5.27 0.26 17.34
C HIS A 202 4.41 -0.33 16.22
N ASP A 203 4.59 -1.61 15.94
CA ASP A 203 3.78 -2.31 14.95
C ASP A 203 3.31 -3.69 15.45
N THR A 204 2.03 -3.95 15.23
CA THR A 204 1.40 -5.25 15.44
C THR A 204 0.76 -5.67 14.13
N ILE A 205 1.23 -6.78 13.55
CA ILE A 205 0.76 -7.30 12.27
C ILE A 205 0.32 -8.75 12.49
N THR A 206 -0.89 -9.06 12.04
CA THR A 206 -1.44 -10.43 12.01
C THR A 206 -1.74 -10.80 10.57
N VAL A 207 -1.21 -11.94 10.11
CA VAL A 207 -1.52 -12.50 8.78
C VAL A 207 -2.23 -13.84 8.95
N ASP A 208 -3.54 -13.80 8.76
CA ASP A 208 -4.41 -14.96 8.81
C ASP A 208 -4.52 -15.60 7.43
N SER A 209 -4.56 -16.93 7.40
CA SER A 209 -4.87 -17.74 6.23
C SER A 209 -5.89 -18.77 6.69
N PRO A 210 -7.02 -18.96 5.99
CA PRO A 210 -7.94 -20.02 6.35
C PRO A 210 -7.26 -21.37 6.14
N ASP A 211 -7.10 -22.14 7.23
CA ASP A 211 -6.53 -23.48 7.17
C ASP A 211 -7.30 -24.33 6.14
N THR A 212 -6.60 -24.79 5.10
CA THR A 212 -7.16 -25.73 4.11
C THR A 212 -7.38 -27.13 4.69
N ALA A 213 -6.94 -27.36 5.94
CA ALA A 213 -7.12 -28.56 6.75
C ALA A 213 -8.58 -28.78 7.22
N GLY A 214 -9.51 -28.87 6.26
CA GLY A 214 -10.94 -29.08 6.52
C GLY A 214 -11.75 -29.66 5.36
N LYS A 215 -11.10 -30.08 4.27
CA LYS A 215 -11.74 -30.72 3.10
C LYS A 215 -11.17 -32.13 2.88
N SER A 216 -11.66 -33.08 3.68
CA SER A 216 -11.43 -34.53 3.56
C SER A 216 -12.76 -35.25 3.37
#